data_AF-A0A8T7AUF9-F1
#
_entry.id   AF-A0A8T7AUF9-F1
#
_cell.length_a   1.000
_cell.length_b   1.000
_cell.length_c   1.000
_cell.angle_alpha   90.00
_cell.angle_beta   90.00
_cell.angle_gamma   90.00
#
_symmetry.space_group_name_H-M   'P 1'
#
loop_
_entity.id
_entity.type
_entity.pdbx_description
1 polymer ?
#
loop_
_entity_poly.entity_id
_entity_poly.type
_entity_poly.pdbx_seq_one_letter_code
_entity_poly.pdbx_strand_id
1 'polypeptide(L)'
;MQKDFIPDAGSWRERCAQLGLDPQEVKAVSRRFDMYERYTRDQGGDVLPLERWYKWYRIEKLSEGHAMLTPPEQDCSVQAGTERTGPVISEPDFLQLLLLYRQKS
;
A
#
# COMPACT_ATOMS: atom_id res chain seq x y z
N MET A 1 14.15 6.37 -37.96
CA MET A 1 13.45 5.21 -37.35
C MET A 1 13.89 5.14 -35.90
N GLN A 2 13.16 5.85 -35.05
CA GLN A 2 13.45 5.96 -33.63
C GLN A 2 12.97 4.64 -33.00
N LYS A 3 13.91 3.87 -32.44
CA LYS A 3 13.56 2.67 -31.69
C LYS A 3 12.86 3.15 -30.43
N ASP A 4 11.56 2.91 -30.34
CA ASP A 4 10.82 3.03 -29.10
C ASP A 4 11.56 2.21 -28.04
N PHE A 5 12.20 2.92 -27.12
CA PHE A 5 12.73 2.32 -25.91
C PHE A 5 11.51 1.93 -25.08
N ILE A 6 11.08 0.68 -25.23
CA ILE A 6 10.28 0.02 -24.22
C ILE A 6 11.29 -0.33 -23.13
N PRO A 7 11.41 0.43 -22.02
CA PRO A 7 12.17 -0.08 -20.89
C PRO A 7 11.53 -1.42 -20.56
N ASP A 8 12.33 -2.48 -20.61
CA ASP A 8 12.02 -3.71 -19.92
C ASP A 8 11.53 -3.29 -18.54
N ALA A 9 10.23 -3.46 -18.28
CA ALA A 9 9.61 -2.88 -17.10
C ALA A 9 10.30 -3.52 -15.91
N GLY A 10 11.23 -2.78 -15.31
CA GLY A 10 12.08 -3.26 -14.23
C GLY A 10 11.22 -4.02 -13.22
N SER A 11 11.78 -5.08 -12.66
CA SER A 11 11.18 -5.84 -11.57
C SER A 11 10.51 -4.88 -10.59
N TRP A 12 9.36 -5.24 -10.02
CA TRP A 12 8.63 -4.37 -9.09
C TRP A 12 9.53 -3.82 -7.95
N ARG A 13 10.64 -4.51 -7.63
CA ARG A 13 11.72 -4.06 -6.73
C ARG A 13 12.50 -2.85 -7.27
N GLU A 14 12.89 -2.85 -8.54
CA GLU A 14 13.54 -1.70 -9.18
C GLU A 14 12.60 -0.50 -9.23
N ARG A 15 11.31 -0.74 -9.48
CA ARG A 15 10.29 0.32 -9.42
C ARG A 15 10.11 0.87 -8.00
N CYS A 16 10.19 0.03 -6.97
CA CYS A 16 10.22 0.49 -5.57
C CYS A 16 11.45 1.38 -5.32
N ALA A 17 12.64 0.96 -5.78
CA ALA A 17 13.87 1.75 -5.63
C ALA A 17 13.79 3.12 -6.32
N GLN A 18 13.23 3.19 -7.53
CA GLN A 18 13.01 4.45 -8.26
C GLN A 18 12.07 5.42 -7.52
N LEU A 19 11.10 4.88 -6.79
CA LEU A 19 10.10 5.63 -6.05
C LEU A 19 10.51 5.89 -4.59
N GLY A 20 11.71 5.43 -4.19
CA GLY A 20 12.19 5.49 -2.79
C GLY A 20 11.29 4.75 -1.80
N LEU A 21 10.56 3.74 -2.27
CA LEU A 21 9.65 2.92 -1.48
C LEU A 21 10.36 1.66 -0.97
N ASP A 22 10.13 1.29 0.29
CA ASP A 22 10.60 0.00 0.79
C ASP A 22 9.79 -1.16 0.16
N PRO A 23 10.43 -2.12 -0.53
CA PRO A 23 9.76 -3.32 -1.05
C PRO A 23 8.95 -4.10 -0.01
N GLN A 24 9.27 -4.00 1.28
CA GLN A 24 8.51 -4.64 2.36
C GLN A 24 7.12 -4.03 2.54
N GLU A 25 6.93 -2.74 2.23
CA GLU A 25 5.60 -2.12 2.30
C GLU A 25 4.65 -2.73 1.27
N VAL A 26 5.11 -2.94 0.03
CA VAL A 26 4.32 -3.60 -1.03
C VAL A 26 3.94 -5.02 -0.60
N LYS A 27 4.89 -5.78 -0.05
CA LYS A 27 4.62 -7.13 0.47
C LYS A 27 3.62 -7.11 1.63
N ALA A 28 3.76 -6.17 2.56
CA ALA A 28 2.89 -6.06 3.72
C ALA A 28 1.44 -5.74 3.30
N VAL A 29 1.24 -4.81 2.36
CA VAL A 29 -0.08 -4.51 1.80
C VAL A 29 -0.64 -5.70 1.03
N SER A 30 0.18 -6.40 0.24
CA SER A 30 -0.26 -7.61 -0.46
C SER A 30 -0.72 -8.72 0.48
N ARG A 31 0.01 -8.96 1.57
CA ARG A 31 -0.39 -9.93 2.62
C ARG A 31 -1.70 -9.56 3.31
N ARG A 32 -1.96 -8.26 3.51
CA ARG A 32 -3.24 -7.79 4.06
C ARG A 32 -4.39 -8.08 3.10
N PHE A 33 -4.17 -7.97 1.79
CA PHE A 33 -5.16 -8.40 0.81
C PHE A 33 -5.40 -9.90 0.86
N ASP A 34 -4.35 -10.72 0.96
CA ASP A 34 -4.49 -12.18 1.06
C ASP A 34 -5.29 -12.59 2.32
N MET A 35 -5.05 -11.90 3.44
CA MET A 35 -5.79 -12.10 4.69
C MET A 35 -7.26 -11.71 4.54
N TYR A 36 -7.53 -10.55 3.93
CA TYR A 36 -8.89 -10.10 3.61
C TYR A 36 -9.62 -11.11 2.72
N GLU A 37 -8.98 -11.51 1.63
CA GLU A 37 -9.54 -12.46 0.66
C GLU A 37 -9.90 -13.78 1.33
N ARG A 38 -8.99 -14.35 2.12
CA ARG A 38 -9.25 -15.58 2.87
C ARG A 38 -10.43 -15.40 3.82
N TYR A 39 -10.38 -14.38 4.68
CA TYR A 39 -11.43 -14.14 5.66
C TYR A 39 -12.80 -13.96 4.99
N THR A 40 -12.89 -13.13 3.94
CA THR A 40 -14.15 -12.87 3.25
C THR A 40 -14.70 -14.14 2.59
N ARG A 41 -13.86 -14.97 1.97
CA ARG A 41 -14.28 -16.26 1.41
C ARG A 41 -14.76 -17.23 2.50
N ASP A 42 -14.07 -17.31 3.63
CA ASP A 42 -14.45 -18.18 4.75
C ASP A 42 -15.80 -17.78 5.36
N GLN A 43 -16.17 -16.50 5.27
CA GLN A 43 -17.49 -15.99 5.67
C GLN A 43 -18.57 -16.13 4.57
N GLY A 44 -18.24 -16.70 3.41
CA GLY A 44 -19.16 -16.84 2.28
C GLY A 44 -19.48 -15.51 1.56
N GLY A 45 -18.64 -14.49 1.72
CA GLY A 45 -18.81 -13.19 1.10
C GLY A 45 -18.09 -13.06 -0.25
N ASP A 46 -18.48 -12.02 -1.00
CA ASP A 46 -17.83 -11.66 -2.26
C ASP A 46 -16.55 -10.84 -2.02
N VAL A 47 -15.44 -11.32 -2.57
CA VAL A 47 -14.14 -10.65 -2.47
C VAL A 47 -14.08 -9.47 -3.44
N LEU A 48 -13.79 -8.28 -2.92
CA LEU A 48 -13.57 -7.10 -3.76
C LEU A 48 -12.32 -7.29 -4.63
N PRO A 49 -12.36 -6.86 -5.91
CA PRO A 49 -11.16 -6.75 -6.73
C PRO A 49 -10.10 -5.89 -6.05
N LEU A 50 -8.81 -6.24 -6.26
CA LEU A 50 -7.66 -5.61 -5.59
C LEU A 50 -7.70 -4.08 -5.61
N GLU A 51 -8.03 -3.47 -6.74
CA GLU A 51 -8.13 -2.02 -6.89
C GLU A 51 -9.19 -1.39 -5.97
N ARG A 52 -10.39 -1.98 -5.92
CA ARG A 52 -11.48 -1.52 -5.05
C ARG A 52 -11.15 -1.73 -3.58
N TRP A 53 -10.57 -2.88 -3.26
CA TRP A 53 -10.10 -3.16 -1.91
C TRP A 53 -9.00 -2.18 -1.48
N TYR A 54 -8.03 -1.89 -2.34
CA TYR A 54 -6.91 -1.00 -2.04
C TYR A 54 -7.40 0.43 -1.78
N LYS A 55 -8.36 0.91 -2.56
CA LYS A 55 -9.01 2.21 -2.34
C LYS A 55 -9.69 2.29 -0.98
N TRP A 56 -10.48 1.26 -0.62
CA TRP A 56 -11.09 1.16 0.71
C TRP A 56 -10.04 1.11 1.82
N TYR A 57 -9.03 0.26 1.68
CA TYR A 57 -7.92 0.11 2.63
C TYR A 57 -7.18 1.44 2.88
N ARG A 58 -6.98 2.25 1.84
CA ARG A 58 -6.37 3.59 1.96
C ARG A 58 -7.25 4.53 2.78
N ILE A 59 -8.56 4.53 2.53
CA ILE A 59 -9.53 5.34 3.29
C ILE A 59 -9.49 4.94 4.78
N GLU A 60 -9.55 3.65 5.09
CA GLU A 60 -9.48 3.15 6.47
C GLU A 60 -8.18 3.59 7.16
N LYS A 61 -7.03 3.48 6.49
CA LYS A 61 -5.74 3.90 7.05
C LYS A 61 -5.60 5.40 7.25
N LEU A 62 -6.21 6.21 6.39
CA LEU A 62 -6.31 7.65 6.62
C LEU A 62 -7.20 7.95 7.81
N SER A 63 -8.37 7.30 7.91
CA SER A 63 -9.30 7.46 9.04
C SER A 63 -8.68 7.05 10.38
N GLU A 64 -7.92 5.95 10.44
CA GLU A 64 -7.16 5.55 11.65
C GLU A 64 -6.13 6.63 12.05
N GLY A 65 -5.43 7.20 11.07
CA GLY A 65 -4.46 8.29 11.30
C GLY A 65 -5.15 9.57 11.77
N HIS A 66 -6.29 9.94 11.18
CA HIS A 66 -7.09 11.08 11.62
C HIS A 66 -7.71 10.88 13.01
N ALA A 67 -8.10 9.65 13.37
CA ALA A 67 -8.56 9.32 14.72
C ALA A 67 -7.46 9.50 15.77
N MET A 68 -6.19 9.23 15.43
CA MET A 68 -5.03 9.48 16.30
C MET A 68 -4.59 10.96 16.38
N LEU A 69 -5.01 11.81 15.44
CA LEU A 69 -4.74 13.25 15.46
C LEU A 69 -5.71 14.04 16.35
N THR A 70 -6.74 13.39 16.90
CA THR A 70 -7.47 13.94 18.05
C THR A 70 -6.58 13.69 19.27
N PRO A 71 -6.04 14.74 19.93
CA PRO A 71 -5.21 14.52 21.10
C PRO A 71 -6.02 13.71 22.12
N PRO A 72 -5.48 12.63 22.70
CA PRO A 72 -6.12 12.04 23.87
C PRO A 72 -6.24 13.16 24.90
N GLU A 73 -7.45 13.37 25.44
CA GLU A 73 -7.62 14.15 26.65
C GLU A 73 -6.69 13.55 27.69
N GLN A 74 -5.61 14.29 27.97
CA GLN A 74 -4.57 14.18 28.98
C GLN A 74 -4.19 12.76 29.50
N ASP A 75 -2.88 12.55 29.60
CA ASP A 75 -2.23 11.57 30.48
C ASP A 75 -1.79 10.21 29.91
N CYS A 76 -1.18 10.17 28.72
CA CYS A 76 -0.14 9.16 28.45
C CYS A 76 0.96 9.71 27.54
N SER A 77 2.20 9.68 28.05
CA SER A 77 3.43 10.03 27.32
C SER A 77 3.57 9.16 26.06
N VAL A 78 3.25 9.73 24.91
CA VAL A 78 3.62 9.17 23.61
C VAL A 78 4.61 10.14 22.98
N GLN A 79 5.86 9.71 22.84
CA GLN A 79 6.89 10.45 22.11
C GLN A 79 6.37 10.75 20.68
N ALA A 80 6.06 12.01 20.43
CA ALA A 80 5.84 12.56 19.10
C ALA A 80 7.19 12.56 18.36
N GLY A 81 7.44 11.57 17.51
CA GLY A 81 8.77 11.46 16.90
C GLY A 81 8.97 10.41 15.82
N THR A 82 7.91 9.94 15.14
CA THR A 82 8.08 9.14 13.91
C THR A 82 7.29 9.76 12.79
N GLU A 83 7.73 10.95 12.36
CA GLU A 83 7.39 11.45 11.04
C GLU A 83 7.98 10.47 10.02
N ARG A 84 7.11 9.78 9.27
CA ARG A 84 7.53 8.95 8.15
C ARG A 84 8.14 9.85 7.08
N THR A 85 9.45 10.04 7.09
CA THR A 85 10.26 10.71 6.06
C THR A 85 10.42 9.83 4.81
N GLY A 86 9.36 9.15 4.40
CA GLY A 86 9.31 8.42 3.13
C GLY A 86 8.79 9.34 2.02
N PRO A 87 9.16 9.11 0.75
CA PRO A 87 8.59 9.84 -0.37
C PRO A 87 7.06 9.68 -0.38
N VAL A 88 6.35 10.78 -0.59
CA VAL A 88 4.90 10.78 -0.77
C VAL A 88 4.60 10.20 -2.15
N ILE A 89 4.44 8.87 -2.20
CA ILE A 89 4.01 8.15 -3.40
C ILE A 89 2.51 8.37 -3.65
N SER A 90 2.12 8.55 -4.91
CA SER A 90 0.72 8.68 -5.28
C SER A 90 -0.03 7.35 -5.11
N GLU A 91 -1.35 7.40 -4.87
CA GLU A 91 -2.19 6.20 -4.82
C GLU A 91 -2.08 5.35 -6.10
N PRO A 92 -2.15 5.93 -7.32
CA PRO A 92 -1.98 5.17 -8.56
C PRO A 92 -0.62 4.48 -8.69
N ASP A 93 0.48 5.14 -8.30
CA ASP A 93 1.82 4.56 -8.39
C ASP A 93 1.98 3.35 -7.48
N PHE A 94 1.46 3.43 -6.25
CA PHE A 94 1.50 2.32 -5.31
C PHE A 94 0.60 1.17 -5.78
N LEU A 95 -0.61 1.47 -6.30
CA LEU A 95 -1.49 0.44 -6.86
C LEU A 95 -0.82 -0.29 -8.03
N GLN A 96 -0.14 0.43 -8.92
CA GLN A 96 0.59 -0.16 -10.04
C GLN A 96 1.72 -1.08 -9.54
N LEU A 97 2.47 -0.67 -8.52
CA LEU A 97 3.48 -1.51 -7.86
C LEU A 97 2.87 -2.78 -7.26
N LEU A 98 1.72 -2.66 -6.60
CA LEU A 98 1.02 -3.78 -5.99
C LEU A 98 0.53 -4.78 -7.05
N LEU A 99 0.02 -4.28 -8.18
CA LEU A 99 -0.37 -5.10 -9.33
C LEU A 99 0.85 -5.82 -9.93
N LEU A 100 1.95 -5.11 -10.16
CA LEU A 100 3.19 -5.70 -10.68
C LEU A 100 3.75 -6.78 -9.74
N TYR A 101 3.73 -6.55 -8.43
CA TYR A 101 4.12 -7.54 -7.42
C TYR A 101 3.29 -8.82 -7.57
N ARG A 102 1.96 -8.71 -7.64
CA ARG A 102 1.06 -9.87 -7.67
C ARG A 102 1.05 -10.62 -9.01
N GLN A 103 1.47 -10.00 -10.11
CA GLN A 103 1.62 -10.67 -11.40
C GLN A 103 2.92 -11.48 -11.53
N LYS A 104 3.94 -11.18 -10.69
CA LYS A 104 5.30 -11.72 -10.79
C LYS A 104 5.73 -12.55 -9.57
N SER A 105 4.85 -12.70 -8.58
CA SER A 105 5.12 -13.43 -7.32
C SER A 105 4.37 -14.75 -7.24
#